data_AF-A0A8H7UCI4-F1
#
_entry.id   AF-A0A8H7UCI4-F1
#
_cell.length_a   1.000
_cell.length_b   1.000
_cell.length_c   1.000
_cell.angle_alpha   90.00
_cell.angle_beta   90.00
_cell.angle_gamma   90.00
#
_symmetry.space_group_name_H-M   'P 1'
#
loop_
_entity.id
_entity.type
_entity.pdbx_description
1 polymer ?
#
loop_
_entity_poly.entity_id
_entity_poly.type
_entity_poly.pdbx_seq_one_letter_code
_entity_poly.pdbx_strand_id
1 'polypeptide(L)'
;MDDSSRHWSKDSGANTPDSQLSDQEVDQMPISAEERLVEKVTRVVQPDASQEPEGDSTTHGSSVIETPGPEILDDWPEDTEELDLIHLRISDLSILPFSRFKNLKRICLRQNLIIDITGFDSLEGLNELDLYDNKISHIRGLDALTELSSLDLSFNKIKHASHLSHLTKLTELFLVSNKISSVEGLQELTQLTYLELGANRFRTIEHFDTFVNLEQLWLGKNKITKLENLGLLKNLRLLSLQSNRIAKLEGLEDLHNLQELYVSHNLIEKIEGLENNTKLRTLDVASNRITKLENISHLTFLEEFWANGNLLPTETFIDLENQLKDKTHLETVYLEGNPMQKDNRSTYRNKIRLALPQIKQIDATYVTMG
;
A
#
# COMPACT_ATOMS: atom_id res chain seq x y z
N MET A 1 16.56 -55.67 5.80
CA MET A 1 16.49 -56.98 6.46
C MET A 1 16.16 -56.70 7.91
N ASP A 2 15.02 -57.03 8.49
CA ASP A 2 13.72 -57.59 8.07
C ASP A 2 12.91 -57.45 9.37
N ASP A 3 11.90 -56.57 9.43
CA ASP A 3 10.49 -56.83 9.15
C ASP A 3 9.67 -57.28 10.38
N SER A 4 8.54 -56.57 10.59
CA SER A 4 7.24 -57.02 11.14
C SER A 4 7.12 -57.57 12.58
N SER A 5 6.01 -57.53 13.31
CA SER A 5 4.70 -56.86 13.23
C SER A 5 3.90 -57.20 14.52
N ARG A 6 3.13 -56.22 15.03
CA ARG A 6 1.83 -56.27 15.77
C ARG A 6 1.35 -57.56 16.48
N HIS A 7 0.86 -57.40 17.72
CA HIS A 7 -0.50 -57.86 18.12
C HIS A 7 -1.06 -57.17 19.39
N TRP A 8 -2.39 -57.02 19.38
CA TRP A 8 -3.32 -56.34 20.30
C TRP A 8 -3.41 -56.87 21.74
N SER A 9 -3.89 -56.02 22.67
CA SER A 9 -5.04 -56.35 23.55
C SER A 9 -5.70 -55.12 24.16
N LYS A 10 -7.00 -55.28 24.45
CA LYS A 10 -8.05 -54.30 24.76
C LYS A 10 -8.40 -54.26 26.26
N ASP A 11 -9.04 -53.15 26.63
CA ASP A 11 -10.15 -52.97 27.58
C ASP A 11 -9.95 -52.54 29.05
N SER A 12 -10.97 -51.74 29.45
CA SER A 12 -11.38 -51.19 30.76
C SER A 12 -10.70 -49.89 31.20
N GLY A 13 -11.39 -48.79 31.53
CA GLY A 13 -12.82 -48.51 31.67
C GLY A 13 -13.00 -47.41 32.73
N ALA A 14 -13.65 -46.31 32.34
CA ALA A 14 -14.35 -45.28 33.13
C ALA A 14 -13.57 -44.50 34.22
N ASN A 15 -13.62 -43.16 34.17
CA ASN A 15 -14.71 -42.36 34.75
C ASN A 15 -14.29 -40.88 34.92
N THR A 16 -14.95 -39.93 34.24
CA THR A 16 -15.21 -38.57 34.76
C THR A 16 -16.31 -37.90 33.92
N PRO A 17 -17.17 -37.07 34.54
CA PRO A 17 -18.55 -36.90 34.11
C PRO A 17 -18.82 -35.66 33.26
N ASP A 18 -19.89 -35.80 32.46
CA ASP A 18 -20.64 -34.76 31.75
C ASP A 18 -20.95 -33.52 32.60
N SER A 19 -20.70 -32.35 32.03
CA SER A 19 -21.55 -31.19 32.22
C SER A 19 -21.97 -30.66 30.85
N GLN A 20 -23.25 -30.82 30.59
CA GLN A 20 -24.03 -30.37 29.44
C GLN A 20 -23.65 -28.94 29.02
N LEU A 21 -23.31 -28.76 27.75
CA LEU A 21 -23.42 -27.48 27.05
C LEU A 21 -24.36 -27.70 25.88
N SER A 22 -25.41 -26.89 25.91
CA SER A 22 -26.53 -26.83 24.98
C SER A 22 -26.09 -26.52 23.56
N ASP A 23 -26.61 -27.29 22.62
CA ASP A 23 -26.71 -26.93 21.20
C ASP A 23 -27.48 -25.61 21.06
N GLN A 24 -26.78 -24.54 20.74
CA GLN A 24 -27.30 -23.38 19.98
C GLN A 24 -26.12 -22.47 19.61
N GLU A 25 -26.27 -21.79 18.46
CA GLU A 25 -25.29 -20.91 17.80
C GLU A 25 -24.28 -21.63 16.89
N VAL A 26 -24.81 -22.19 15.79
CA VAL A 26 -24.08 -22.21 14.52
C VAL A 26 -23.96 -20.76 14.08
N ASP A 27 -22.78 -20.20 14.29
CA ASP A 27 -22.36 -18.91 13.79
C ASP A 27 -22.50 -18.91 12.26
N GLN A 28 -23.54 -18.25 11.75
CA GLN A 28 -23.74 -18.05 10.32
C GLN A 28 -22.71 -17.03 9.87
N MET A 29 -21.61 -17.51 9.29
CA MET A 29 -20.76 -16.67 8.45
C MET A 29 -21.64 -15.90 7.45
N PRO A 30 -21.47 -14.59 7.27
CA PRO A 30 -22.24 -13.87 6.27
C PRO A 30 -21.95 -14.47 4.89
N ILE A 31 -22.99 -15.03 4.29
CA ILE A 31 -23.04 -15.44 2.89
C ILE A 31 -22.46 -14.30 2.06
N SER A 32 -21.38 -14.55 1.31
CA SER A 32 -20.71 -13.54 0.50
C SER A 32 -21.71 -12.90 -0.47
N ALA A 33 -21.56 -11.60 -0.74
CA ALA A 33 -22.45 -10.90 -1.67
C ALA A 33 -22.49 -11.55 -3.08
N GLU A 34 -21.44 -12.32 -3.43
CA GLU A 34 -21.35 -13.11 -4.66
C GLU A 34 -22.42 -14.21 -4.78
N GLU A 35 -22.83 -14.85 -3.68
CA GLU A 35 -23.85 -15.92 -3.69
C GLU A 35 -25.28 -15.37 -3.86
N ARG A 36 -25.49 -14.05 -3.76
CA ARG A 36 -26.81 -13.37 -3.85
C ARG A 36 -27.19 -12.88 -5.25
N LEU A 37 -26.33 -13.09 -6.25
CA LEU A 37 -26.37 -12.40 -7.56
C LEU A 37 -27.32 -12.97 -8.62
N VAL A 38 -28.01 -14.09 -8.38
CA VAL A 38 -28.64 -14.85 -9.49
C VAL A 38 -29.99 -14.25 -9.96
N GLU A 39 -30.66 -13.38 -9.20
CA GLU A 39 -32.03 -12.91 -9.53
C GLU A 39 -32.24 -11.38 -9.57
N LYS A 40 -31.21 -10.57 -9.33
CA LYS A 40 -31.33 -9.13 -9.03
C LYS A 40 -30.62 -8.22 -10.04
N VAL A 41 -30.84 -8.43 -11.35
CA VAL A 41 -30.08 -7.77 -12.43
C VAL A 41 -30.95 -6.88 -13.30
N THR A 42 -30.49 -5.64 -13.54
CA THR A 42 -31.09 -4.63 -14.42
C THR A 42 -30.18 -4.33 -15.61
N ARG A 43 -30.76 -3.98 -16.77
CA ARG A 43 -30.00 -3.58 -17.97
C ARG A 43 -29.80 -2.07 -18.01
N VAL A 44 -28.54 -1.63 -18.07
CA VAL A 44 -28.20 -0.20 -18.22
C VAL A 44 -27.33 0.00 -19.46
N VAL A 45 -27.61 1.07 -20.21
CA VAL A 45 -26.83 1.49 -21.38
C VAL A 45 -25.79 2.49 -20.90
N GLN A 46 -24.50 2.14 -21.00
CA GLN A 46 -23.43 3.08 -20.65
C GLN A 46 -23.05 3.97 -21.86
N PRO A 47 -22.87 5.29 -21.66
CA PRO A 47 -22.15 6.11 -22.62
C PRO A 47 -20.66 5.76 -22.61
N ASP A 48 -20.03 5.81 -23.78
CA ASP A 48 -18.61 5.49 -23.94
C ASP A 48 -17.75 6.58 -23.27
N ALA A 49 -17.10 6.25 -22.16
CA ALA A 49 -16.22 7.15 -21.41
C ALA A 49 -14.82 7.34 -22.07
N SER A 50 -14.62 6.87 -23.31
CA SER A 50 -13.39 7.01 -24.09
C SER A 50 -13.56 7.86 -25.35
N GLN A 51 -13.99 9.11 -25.21
CA GLN A 51 -13.87 10.08 -26.30
C GLN A 51 -12.77 11.12 -26.01
N GLU A 52 -11.61 10.92 -26.64
CA GLU A 52 -10.73 12.01 -27.08
C GLU A 52 -11.18 12.42 -28.51
N PRO A 53 -11.15 13.71 -28.88
CA PRO A 53 -11.54 14.12 -30.21
C PRO A 53 -10.37 13.97 -31.16
N GLU A 54 -10.15 12.77 -31.72
CA GLU A 54 -9.42 12.63 -32.97
C GLU A 54 -10.26 11.84 -33.97
N GLY A 55 -10.44 12.43 -35.15
CA GLY A 55 -11.35 11.96 -36.17
C GLY A 55 -10.91 10.64 -36.77
N ASP A 56 -11.73 9.60 -36.61
CA ASP A 56 -12.08 8.73 -37.72
C ASP A 56 -13.45 8.08 -37.45
N SER A 57 -14.29 8.08 -38.48
CA SER A 57 -15.67 7.59 -38.42
C SER A 57 -15.68 6.06 -38.37
N THR A 58 -15.89 5.49 -37.19
CA THR A 58 -16.34 4.09 -37.06
C THR A 58 -17.54 4.01 -36.12
N THR A 59 -18.59 3.35 -36.61
CA THR A 59 -19.88 3.14 -35.94
C THR A 59 -19.71 2.48 -34.58
N HIS A 60 -20.09 3.18 -33.50
CA HIS A 60 -20.03 2.68 -32.13
C HIS A 60 -21.21 1.76 -31.81
N GLY A 61 -20.91 0.56 -31.32
CA GLY A 61 -21.88 -0.30 -30.66
C GLY A 61 -21.93 0.04 -29.17
N SER A 62 -23.09 0.49 -28.68
CA SER A 62 -23.34 0.61 -27.23
C SER A 62 -23.30 -0.79 -26.60
N SER A 63 -22.37 -1.05 -25.68
CA SER A 63 -22.41 -2.27 -24.87
C SER A 63 -23.48 -2.11 -23.79
N VAL A 64 -24.53 -2.94 -23.84
CA VAL A 64 -25.45 -3.08 -22.71
C VAL A 64 -24.69 -3.79 -21.60
N ILE A 65 -24.54 -3.14 -20.45
CA ILE A 65 -23.94 -3.75 -19.27
C ILE A 65 -25.09 -4.15 -18.34
N GLU A 66 -25.05 -5.38 -17.87
CA GLU A 66 -25.92 -5.87 -16.80
C GLU A 66 -25.35 -5.40 -15.47
N THR A 67 -26.12 -4.57 -14.75
CA THR A 67 -25.79 -4.07 -13.41
C THR A 67 -26.87 -4.54 -12.44
N PRO A 68 -26.56 -4.85 -11.18
CA PRO A 68 -27.60 -5.18 -10.22
C PRO A 68 -28.62 -4.07 -10.04
N GLY A 69 -29.88 -4.42 -9.76
CA GLY A 69 -30.94 -3.48 -9.39
C GLY A 69 -30.89 -3.05 -7.93
N PRO A 70 -31.75 -2.10 -7.50
CA PRO A 70 -31.84 -1.61 -6.12
C PRO A 70 -32.04 -2.73 -5.08
N GLU A 71 -32.73 -3.79 -5.47
CA GLU A 71 -33.09 -4.94 -4.63
C GLU A 71 -31.86 -5.71 -4.12
N ILE A 72 -30.66 -5.47 -4.69
CA ILE A 72 -29.43 -6.06 -4.18
C ILE A 72 -29.19 -5.69 -2.71
N LEU A 73 -29.74 -4.57 -2.24
CA LEU A 73 -29.58 -4.18 -0.85
C LEU A 73 -30.68 -4.73 0.06
N ASP A 74 -31.80 -5.28 -0.42
CA ASP A 74 -32.98 -5.61 0.41
C ASP A 74 -32.70 -6.49 1.63
N ASP A 75 -31.69 -7.35 1.55
CA ASP A 75 -31.35 -8.30 2.60
C ASP A 75 -30.60 -7.68 3.79
N TRP A 76 -30.19 -6.40 3.69
CA TRP A 76 -29.51 -5.69 4.76
C TRP A 76 -30.48 -4.93 5.68
N PRO A 77 -30.35 -5.01 7.01
CA PRO A 77 -31.13 -4.20 7.96
C PRO A 77 -30.92 -2.68 7.81
N GLU A 78 -31.89 -1.86 8.24
CA GLU A 78 -31.77 -0.38 8.18
C GLU A 78 -30.72 0.20 9.14
N ASP A 79 -30.40 -0.52 10.22
CA ASP A 79 -29.39 -0.18 11.21
C ASP A 79 -27.97 -0.64 10.85
N THR A 80 -27.78 -1.19 9.64
CA THR A 80 -26.48 -1.60 9.10
C THR A 80 -25.46 -0.46 9.18
N GLU A 81 -24.30 -0.74 9.79
CA GLU A 81 -23.17 0.20 9.89
C GLU A 81 -22.12 -0.01 8.78
N GLU A 82 -22.06 -1.20 8.18
CA GLU A 82 -21.08 -1.52 7.14
C GLU A 82 -21.71 -2.28 5.96
N LEU A 83 -21.37 -1.86 4.73
CA LEU A 83 -21.79 -2.53 3.50
C LEU A 83 -20.60 -2.95 2.66
N ASP A 84 -20.46 -4.26 2.47
CA ASP A 84 -19.50 -4.86 1.54
C ASP A 84 -20.19 -5.29 0.24
N LEU A 85 -19.98 -4.51 -0.81
CA LEU A 85 -20.57 -4.62 -2.14
C LEU A 85 -19.48 -4.91 -3.18
N ILE A 86 -18.70 -5.97 -2.96
CA ILE A 86 -17.49 -6.29 -3.73
C ILE A 86 -17.83 -7.17 -4.94
N HIS A 87 -17.25 -6.85 -6.10
CA HIS A 87 -17.33 -7.68 -7.31
C HIS A 87 -18.76 -7.92 -7.84
N LEU A 88 -19.66 -6.96 -7.60
CA LEU A 88 -21.09 -7.09 -7.96
C LEU A 88 -21.42 -6.54 -9.35
N ARG A 89 -20.42 -6.02 -10.08
CA ARG A 89 -20.59 -5.35 -11.37
C ARG A 89 -21.50 -4.11 -11.29
N ILE A 90 -21.64 -3.51 -10.12
CA ILE A 90 -22.39 -2.27 -9.92
C ILE A 90 -21.78 -1.19 -10.81
N SER A 91 -22.59 -0.56 -11.64
CA SER A 91 -22.13 0.56 -12.48
C SER A 91 -22.81 1.89 -12.19
N ASP A 92 -24.00 1.83 -11.61
CA ASP A 92 -24.80 3.01 -11.28
C ASP A 92 -25.12 2.96 -9.78
N LEU A 93 -24.58 3.90 -9.03
CA LEU A 93 -24.80 4.02 -7.59
C LEU A 93 -26.11 4.76 -7.28
N SER A 94 -26.64 5.55 -8.21
CA SER A 94 -27.82 6.38 -7.99
C SER A 94 -29.11 5.57 -7.80
N ILE A 95 -29.12 4.34 -8.32
CA ILE A 95 -30.24 3.41 -8.16
C ILE A 95 -30.24 2.72 -6.79
N LEU A 96 -29.12 2.71 -6.07
CA LEU A 96 -29.01 1.99 -4.82
C LEU A 96 -29.64 2.80 -3.68
N PRO A 97 -30.54 2.21 -2.87
CA PRO A 97 -31.30 2.95 -1.86
C PRO A 97 -30.48 3.22 -0.58
N PHE A 98 -29.31 3.86 -0.71
CA PHE A 98 -28.42 4.16 0.43
C PHE A 98 -29.08 5.00 1.53
N SER A 99 -30.07 5.82 1.17
CA SER A 99 -30.81 6.68 2.09
C SER A 99 -31.56 5.95 3.19
N ARG A 100 -31.77 4.63 3.06
CA ARG A 100 -32.41 3.80 4.09
C ARG A 100 -31.48 3.49 5.27
N PHE A 101 -30.16 3.51 5.07
CA PHE A 101 -29.19 3.19 6.12
C PHE A 101 -28.82 4.44 6.90
N LYS A 102 -29.36 4.60 8.11
CA LYS A 102 -29.16 5.81 8.92
C LYS A 102 -27.86 5.79 9.73
N ASN A 103 -27.29 4.61 9.95
CA ASN A 103 -26.11 4.40 10.78
C ASN A 103 -24.87 4.01 9.97
N LEU A 104 -24.93 4.07 8.64
CA LEU A 104 -23.87 3.58 7.77
C LEU A 104 -22.57 4.38 7.97
N LYS A 105 -21.51 3.66 8.34
CA LYS A 105 -20.16 4.18 8.62
C LYS A 105 -19.15 3.79 7.56
N ARG A 106 -19.32 2.62 6.96
CA ARG A 106 -18.38 2.08 5.97
C ARG A 106 -19.10 1.53 4.74
N ILE A 107 -18.61 1.91 3.56
CA ILE A 107 -19.03 1.31 2.29
C ILE A 107 -17.79 0.81 1.55
N CYS A 108 -17.84 -0.45 1.14
CA CYS A 108 -16.82 -1.10 0.34
C CYS A 108 -17.41 -1.52 -1.01
N LEU A 109 -16.95 -0.89 -2.09
CA LEU A 109 -17.43 -1.05 -3.47
C LEU A 109 -16.31 -1.53 -4.40
N ARG A 110 -15.39 -2.34 -3.85
CA ARG A 110 -14.23 -2.84 -4.59
C ARG A 110 -14.63 -3.64 -5.83
N GLN A 111 -13.84 -3.52 -6.91
CA GLN A 111 -13.94 -4.39 -8.10
C GLN A 111 -15.30 -4.33 -8.80
N ASN A 112 -15.87 -3.12 -8.92
CA ASN A 112 -17.13 -2.87 -9.63
C ASN A 112 -16.88 -2.15 -10.97
N LEU A 113 -17.95 -1.64 -11.59
CA LEU A 113 -17.91 -0.97 -12.90
C LEU A 113 -18.29 0.52 -12.78
N ILE A 114 -18.10 1.11 -11.59
CA ILE A 114 -18.55 2.47 -11.26
C ILE A 114 -17.72 3.48 -12.07
N ILE A 115 -18.41 4.42 -12.72
CA ILE A 115 -17.78 5.50 -13.50
C ILE A 115 -17.99 6.85 -12.78
N ASP A 116 -19.22 7.07 -12.31
CA ASP A 116 -19.63 8.29 -11.63
C ASP A 116 -19.95 7.99 -10.18
N ILE A 117 -19.35 8.75 -9.27
CA ILE A 117 -19.65 8.66 -7.84
C ILE A 117 -20.88 9.56 -7.58
N THR A 118 -22.06 8.95 -7.51
CA THR A 118 -23.33 9.64 -7.24
C THR A 118 -24.18 8.80 -6.28
N GLY A 119 -25.24 9.38 -5.70
CA GLY A 119 -26.14 8.65 -4.80
C GLY A 119 -25.73 8.63 -3.32
N PHE A 120 -24.66 9.34 -2.95
CA PHE A 120 -24.18 9.45 -1.57
C PHE A 120 -24.70 10.69 -0.81
N ASP A 121 -25.63 11.45 -1.39
CA ASP A 121 -26.12 12.74 -0.85
C ASP A 121 -26.71 12.65 0.57
N SER A 122 -27.12 11.46 1.00
CA SER A 122 -27.74 11.21 2.31
C SER A 122 -26.81 10.62 3.38
N LEU A 123 -25.53 10.41 3.04
CA LEU A 123 -24.57 9.68 3.86
C LEU A 123 -23.59 10.61 4.61
N GLU A 124 -24.10 11.68 5.22
CA GLU A 124 -23.27 12.68 5.90
C GLU A 124 -22.37 12.09 7.02
N GLY A 125 -22.81 10.99 7.63
CA GLY A 125 -22.12 10.31 8.73
C GLY A 125 -21.15 9.19 8.32
N LEU A 126 -20.87 9.02 7.02
CA LEU A 126 -19.96 8.00 6.51
C LEU A 126 -18.50 8.34 6.86
N ASN A 127 -17.77 7.36 7.39
CA ASN A 127 -16.36 7.52 7.80
C ASN A 127 -15.39 6.89 6.81
N GLU A 128 -15.77 5.77 6.18
CA GLU A 128 -14.90 5.03 5.27
C GLU A 128 -15.61 4.73 3.94
N LEU A 129 -14.95 5.08 2.84
CA LEU A 129 -15.43 4.80 1.49
C LEU A 129 -14.31 4.16 0.67
N ASP A 130 -14.56 2.94 0.20
CA ASP A 130 -13.62 2.19 -0.61
C ASP A 130 -14.18 1.94 -2.01
N LEU A 131 -13.55 2.55 -3.00
CA LEU A 131 -13.89 2.47 -4.41
C LEU A 131 -12.74 1.87 -5.24
N TYR A 132 -11.89 1.05 -4.60
CA TYR A 132 -10.77 0.37 -5.25
C TYR A 132 -11.20 -0.42 -6.49
N ASP A 133 -10.43 -0.34 -7.58
CA ASP A 133 -10.65 -1.08 -8.84
C ASP A 133 -12.05 -0.84 -9.43
N ASN A 134 -12.25 0.39 -9.88
CA ASN A 134 -13.43 0.85 -10.59
C ASN A 134 -13.02 1.58 -11.88
N LYS A 135 -13.95 2.29 -12.52
CA LYS A 135 -13.72 3.02 -13.79
C LYS A 135 -13.80 4.53 -13.62
N ILE A 136 -13.66 5.03 -12.39
CA ILE A 136 -13.84 6.45 -12.04
C ILE A 136 -12.75 7.28 -12.71
N SER A 137 -13.15 8.36 -13.38
CA SER A 137 -12.21 9.27 -14.07
C SER A 137 -12.19 10.68 -13.48
N HIS A 138 -13.27 11.07 -12.80
CA HIS A 138 -13.43 12.36 -12.16
C HIS A 138 -14.01 12.17 -10.77
N ILE A 139 -13.41 12.84 -9.79
CA ILE A 139 -13.89 12.84 -8.41
C ILE A 139 -14.97 13.91 -8.30
N ARG A 140 -16.23 13.49 -8.11
CA ARG A 140 -17.43 14.34 -7.91
C ARG A 140 -18.42 13.58 -7.03
N GLY A 141 -19.43 14.25 -6.46
CA GLY A 141 -20.49 13.60 -5.69
C GLY A 141 -20.05 13.06 -4.32
N LEU A 142 -18.95 13.58 -3.80
CA LEU A 142 -18.49 13.35 -2.43
C LEU A 142 -18.82 14.55 -1.52
N ASP A 143 -19.58 15.53 -2.00
CA ASP A 143 -19.83 16.82 -1.33
C ASP A 143 -20.48 16.67 0.06
N ALA A 144 -21.34 15.68 0.24
CA ALA A 144 -22.04 15.41 1.51
C ALA A 144 -21.16 14.67 2.55
N LEU A 145 -20.07 14.02 2.14
CA LEU A 145 -19.31 13.07 2.97
C LEU A 145 -18.29 13.75 3.90
N THR A 146 -18.71 14.79 4.62
CA THR A 146 -17.80 15.65 5.40
C THR A 146 -17.15 14.96 6.61
N GLU A 147 -17.69 13.81 7.05
CA GLU A 147 -17.16 12.99 8.15
C GLU A 147 -16.15 11.92 7.70
N LEU A 148 -15.80 11.87 6.42
CA LEU A 148 -14.92 10.85 5.87
C LEU A 148 -13.49 10.97 6.45
N SER A 149 -12.99 9.88 7.02
CA SER A 149 -11.63 9.75 7.55
C SER A 149 -10.72 8.90 6.66
N SER A 150 -11.28 7.92 5.92
CA SER A 150 -10.54 7.07 4.99
C SER A 150 -11.23 7.00 3.63
N LEU A 151 -10.46 7.21 2.56
CA LEU A 151 -10.93 7.16 1.17
C LEU A 151 -9.95 6.39 0.30
N ASP A 152 -10.43 5.28 -0.27
CA ASP A 152 -9.68 4.53 -1.29
C ASP A 152 -10.28 4.73 -2.69
N LEU A 153 -9.51 5.35 -3.57
CA LEU A 153 -9.81 5.59 -4.99
C LEU A 153 -8.74 4.92 -5.89
N SER A 154 -8.03 3.94 -5.37
CA SER A 154 -6.97 3.22 -6.07
C SER A 154 -7.51 2.42 -7.26
N PHE A 155 -6.65 2.16 -8.24
CA PHE A 155 -6.96 1.40 -9.45
C PHE A 155 -8.16 1.96 -10.23
N ASN A 156 -8.18 3.28 -10.39
CA ASN A 156 -9.16 4.00 -11.19
C ASN A 156 -8.48 4.69 -12.39
N LYS A 157 -9.16 5.64 -13.04
CA LYS A 157 -8.68 6.38 -14.21
C LYS A 157 -8.49 7.88 -13.92
N ILE A 158 -8.34 8.25 -12.66
CA ILE A 158 -8.32 9.64 -12.19
C ILE A 158 -7.06 10.35 -12.69
N LYS A 159 -7.24 11.54 -13.28
CA LYS A 159 -6.13 12.39 -13.75
C LYS A 159 -5.82 13.55 -12.79
N HIS A 160 -6.81 14.03 -12.06
CA HIS A 160 -6.71 15.17 -11.14
C HIS A 160 -7.35 14.81 -9.81
N ALA A 161 -6.59 14.94 -8.72
CA ALA A 161 -7.08 14.73 -7.36
C ALA A 161 -7.73 16.02 -6.83
N SER A 162 -8.76 16.51 -7.53
CA SER A 162 -9.50 17.73 -7.17
C SER A 162 -10.86 17.37 -6.56
N HIS A 163 -11.58 18.39 -6.06
CA HIS A 163 -12.89 18.23 -5.41
C HIS A 163 -12.89 17.35 -4.14
N LEU A 164 -11.77 17.35 -3.42
CA LEU A 164 -11.65 16.70 -2.11
C LEU A 164 -11.45 17.72 -0.98
N SER A 165 -11.28 19.01 -1.27
CA SER A 165 -10.87 20.03 -0.30
C SER A 165 -11.83 20.20 0.90
N HIS A 166 -13.09 19.81 0.77
CA HIS A 166 -14.07 19.85 1.85
C HIS A 166 -13.98 18.66 2.82
N LEU A 167 -13.29 17.58 2.45
CA LEU A 167 -13.10 16.37 3.28
C LEU A 167 -12.01 16.58 4.34
N THR A 168 -12.12 17.66 5.11
CA THR A 168 -11.07 18.13 6.04
C THR A 168 -10.75 17.18 7.21
N LYS A 169 -11.58 16.15 7.43
CA LYS A 169 -11.38 15.09 8.43
C LYS A 169 -10.59 13.88 7.91
N LEU A 170 -10.23 13.88 6.62
CA LEU A 170 -9.51 12.77 6.01
C LEU A 170 -8.13 12.60 6.63
N THR A 171 -7.85 11.41 7.16
CA THR A 171 -6.56 11.00 7.71
C THR A 171 -5.81 10.06 6.77
N GLU A 172 -6.55 9.29 5.96
CA GLU A 172 -6.01 8.30 5.03
C GLU A 172 -6.57 8.50 3.63
N LEU A 173 -5.68 8.60 2.64
CA LEU A 173 -6.04 8.74 1.22
C LEU A 173 -5.21 7.80 0.35
N PHE A 174 -5.90 6.91 -0.35
CA PHE A 174 -5.30 5.95 -1.27
C PHE A 174 -5.69 6.28 -2.71
N LEU A 175 -4.68 6.50 -3.56
CA LEU A 175 -4.82 6.90 -4.96
C LEU A 175 -3.90 6.08 -5.87
N VAL A 176 -3.58 4.85 -5.48
CA VAL A 176 -2.64 3.96 -6.19
C VAL A 176 -3.12 3.70 -7.62
N SER A 177 -2.21 3.54 -8.58
CA SER A 177 -2.53 3.09 -9.95
C SER A 177 -3.58 3.97 -10.65
N ASN A 178 -3.39 5.29 -10.58
CA ASN A 178 -4.18 6.27 -11.32
C ASN A 178 -3.32 6.98 -12.39
N LYS A 179 -3.78 8.12 -12.90
CA LYS A 179 -3.09 8.95 -13.91
C LYS A 179 -2.74 10.32 -13.35
N ILE A 180 -2.60 10.46 -12.03
CA ILE A 180 -2.40 11.72 -11.32
C ILE A 180 -0.94 12.18 -11.50
N SER A 181 -0.74 13.49 -11.67
CA SER A 181 0.59 14.08 -11.83
C SER A 181 0.91 15.20 -10.84
N SER A 182 -0.06 15.60 -10.00
CA SER A 182 0.07 16.65 -8.98
C SER A 182 -0.96 16.41 -7.86
N VAL A 183 -0.65 16.87 -6.65
CA VAL A 183 -1.56 16.91 -5.49
C VAL A 183 -2.31 18.26 -5.38
N GLU A 184 -2.26 19.09 -6.42
CA GLU A 184 -3.04 20.32 -6.47
C GLU A 184 -4.55 20.05 -6.29
N GLY A 185 -5.17 20.76 -5.34
CA GLY A 185 -6.55 20.55 -4.92
C GLY A 185 -6.70 19.81 -3.59
N LEU A 186 -5.61 19.29 -3.01
CA LEU A 186 -5.59 18.56 -1.75
C LEU A 186 -5.08 19.40 -0.56
N GLN A 187 -4.76 20.67 -0.75
CA GLN A 187 -4.07 21.49 0.25
C GLN A 187 -4.83 21.69 1.57
N GLU A 188 -6.16 21.59 1.53
CA GLU A 188 -7.00 21.71 2.73
C GLU A 188 -7.02 20.43 3.59
N LEU A 189 -6.51 19.30 3.07
CA LEU A 189 -6.47 18.00 3.74
C LEU A 189 -5.31 17.90 4.75
N THR A 190 -5.26 18.87 5.66
CA THR A 190 -4.17 19.04 6.63
C THR A 190 -4.13 17.97 7.73
N GLN A 191 -5.19 17.17 7.88
CA GLN A 191 -5.26 16.05 8.84
C GLN A 191 -4.69 14.74 8.30
N LEU A 192 -4.25 14.69 7.04
CA LEU A 192 -3.67 13.49 6.45
C LEU A 192 -2.43 13.03 7.23
N THR A 193 -2.47 11.79 7.70
CA THR A 193 -1.36 11.05 8.30
C THR A 193 -0.81 10.00 7.34
N TYR A 194 -1.63 9.54 6.39
CA TYR A 194 -1.27 8.54 5.39
C TYR A 194 -1.71 8.97 3.99
N LEU A 195 -0.75 9.04 3.05
CA LEU A 195 -1.01 9.38 1.66
C LEU A 195 -0.27 8.41 0.72
N GLU A 196 -1.04 7.68 -0.07
CA GLU A 196 -0.52 6.68 -1.00
C GLU A 196 -0.83 7.07 -2.45
N LEU A 197 0.23 7.40 -3.19
CA LEU A 197 0.21 7.88 -4.58
C LEU A 197 1.05 6.98 -5.50
N GLY A 198 1.25 5.71 -5.11
CA GLY A 198 2.00 4.74 -5.89
C GLY A 198 1.46 4.54 -7.31
N ALA A 199 2.33 4.22 -8.26
CA ALA A 199 1.97 3.91 -9.65
C ALA A 199 1.15 5.02 -10.36
N ASN A 200 1.58 6.27 -10.21
CA ASN A 200 0.99 7.45 -10.85
C ASN A 200 1.94 8.07 -11.90
N ARG A 201 1.80 9.37 -12.18
CA ARG A 201 2.56 10.10 -13.21
C ARG A 201 3.33 11.31 -12.64
N PHE A 202 3.59 11.33 -11.33
CA PHE A 202 4.36 12.39 -10.69
C PHE A 202 5.77 12.49 -11.29
N ARG A 203 6.21 13.71 -11.56
CA ARG A 203 7.57 14.01 -12.05
C ARG A 203 8.39 14.82 -11.05
N THR A 204 7.71 15.55 -10.18
CA THR A 204 8.26 16.37 -9.10
C THR A 204 7.43 16.17 -7.85
N ILE A 205 7.99 16.57 -6.70
CA ILE A 205 7.30 16.61 -5.41
C ILE A 205 6.97 18.09 -5.18
N GLU A 206 5.77 18.51 -5.57
CA GLU A 206 5.30 19.89 -5.47
C GLU A 206 3.95 19.93 -4.76
N HIS A 207 3.68 21.00 -4.01
CA HIS A 207 2.44 21.23 -3.26
C HIS A 207 2.17 20.28 -2.07
N PHE A 208 3.22 19.63 -1.54
CA PHE A 208 3.12 18.79 -0.35
C PHE A 208 3.26 19.57 0.97
N ASP A 209 3.56 20.87 0.91
CA ASP A 209 3.92 21.73 2.05
C ASP A 209 2.84 21.86 3.14
N THR A 210 1.58 21.55 2.81
CA THR A 210 0.44 21.62 3.73
C THR A 210 0.20 20.34 4.52
N PHE A 211 0.76 19.20 4.11
CA PHE A 211 0.58 17.90 4.79
C PHE A 211 1.48 17.75 6.03
N VAL A 212 1.47 18.75 6.91
CA VAL A 212 2.39 18.84 8.05
C VAL A 212 2.21 17.71 9.08
N ASN A 213 1.06 17.03 9.09
CA ASN A 213 0.77 15.89 9.95
C ASN A 213 1.09 14.53 9.31
N LEU A 214 1.63 14.52 8.07
CA LEU A 214 1.87 13.30 7.33
C LEU A 214 2.94 12.44 8.01
N GLU A 215 2.61 11.19 8.28
CA GLU A 215 3.51 10.19 8.87
C GLU A 215 4.00 9.19 7.81
N GLN A 216 3.18 8.89 6.81
CA GLN A 216 3.51 7.93 5.75
C GLN A 216 3.21 8.50 4.37
N LEU A 217 4.23 8.52 3.51
CA LEU A 217 4.14 8.99 2.14
C LEU A 217 4.66 7.93 1.18
N TRP A 218 3.79 7.48 0.28
CA TRP A 218 4.11 6.49 -0.73
C TRP A 218 4.01 7.08 -2.13
N LEU A 219 5.16 7.15 -2.80
CA LEU A 219 5.35 7.72 -4.14
C LEU A 219 6.05 6.74 -5.08
N GLY A 220 6.03 5.44 -4.75
CA GLY A 220 6.65 4.41 -5.56
C GLY A 220 6.08 4.32 -6.99
N LYS A 221 6.86 3.83 -7.95
CA LYS A 221 6.46 3.65 -9.36
C LYS A 221 5.96 4.94 -10.02
N ASN A 222 6.63 6.06 -9.77
CA ASN A 222 6.38 7.34 -10.44
C ASN A 222 7.52 7.69 -11.41
N LYS A 223 7.64 8.96 -11.81
CA LYS A 223 8.70 9.47 -12.69
C LYS A 223 9.48 10.60 -12.02
N ILE A 224 9.53 10.60 -10.68
CA ILE A 224 10.18 11.64 -9.88
C ILE A 224 11.68 11.59 -10.12
N THR A 225 12.29 12.73 -10.42
CA THR A 225 13.72 12.83 -10.73
C THR A 225 14.56 13.37 -9.58
N LYS A 226 13.94 14.03 -8.59
CA LYS A 226 14.64 14.72 -7.51
C LYS A 226 13.83 14.69 -6.21
N LEU A 227 14.55 14.63 -5.10
CA LEU A 227 14.02 14.83 -3.75
C LEU A 227 14.05 16.31 -3.42
N GLU A 228 12.88 16.91 -3.26
CA GLU A 228 12.73 18.32 -2.95
C GLU A 228 11.38 18.58 -2.26
N ASN A 229 11.26 19.73 -1.61
CA ASN A 229 10.03 20.19 -0.97
C ASN A 229 9.47 19.27 0.14
N LEU A 230 10.32 18.45 0.77
CA LEU A 230 9.93 17.57 1.87
C LEU A 230 10.11 18.20 3.26
N GLY A 231 10.83 19.33 3.38
CA GLY A 231 11.29 19.84 4.68
C GLY A 231 10.20 20.28 5.68
N LEU A 232 8.96 20.43 5.23
CA LEU A 232 7.81 20.74 6.10
C LEU A 232 7.12 19.47 6.65
N LEU A 233 7.40 18.29 6.09
CA LEU A 233 6.83 17.00 6.50
C LEU A 233 7.55 16.41 7.72
N LYS A 234 7.68 17.20 8.79
CA LYS A 234 8.53 16.87 9.95
C LYS A 234 8.05 15.67 10.75
N ASN A 235 6.79 15.29 10.60
CA ASN A 235 6.20 14.10 11.23
C ASN A 235 6.41 12.82 10.43
N LEU A 236 7.03 12.89 9.24
CA LEU A 236 7.19 11.75 8.36
C LEU A 236 8.07 10.68 9.01
N ARG A 237 7.55 9.45 9.04
CA ARG A 237 8.18 8.25 9.59
C ARG A 237 8.50 7.26 8.48
N LEU A 238 7.67 7.19 7.44
CA LEU A 238 7.88 6.33 6.28
C LEU A 238 7.85 7.15 5.00
N LEU A 239 8.91 7.01 4.20
CA LEU A 239 8.98 7.57 2.86
C LEU A 239 9.33 6.48 1.84
N SER A 240 8.41 6.25 0.91
CA SER A 240 8.51 5.21 -0.11
C SER A 240 8.57 5.86 -1.50
N LEU A 241 9.67 5.64 -2.20
CA LEU A 241 10.03 6.27 -3.48
C LEU A 241 10.64 5.26 -4.45
N GLN A 242 10.42 3.96 -4.22
CA GLN A 242 10.93 2.91 -5.08
C GLN A 242 10.48 3.07 -6.54
N SER A 243 11.29 2.62 -7.50
CA SER A 243 10.95 2.68 -8.92
C SER A 243 10.65 4.10 -9.42
N ASN A 244 11.53 5.04 -9.12
CA ASN A 244 11.52 6.41 -9.65
C ASN A 244 12.76 6.65 -10.53
N ARG A 245 13.17 7.90 -10.72
CA ARG A 245 14.32 8.31 -11.54
C ARG A 245 15.28 9.20 -10.74
N ILE A 246 15.30 9.02 -9.42
CA ILE A 246 16.10 9.84 -8.50
C ILE A 246 17.56 9.47 -8.65
N ALA A 247 18.42 10.47 -8.90
CA ALA A 247 19.86 10.24 -9.08
C ALA A 247 20.69 10.53 -7.82
N LYS A 248 20.11 11.23 -6.84
CA LYS A 248 20.82 11.71 -5.66
C LYS A 248 19.92 11.70 -4.43
N LEU A 249 20.49 11.33 -3.30
CA LEU A 249 19.87 11.50 -1.99
C LEU A 249 20.17 12.92 -1.48
N GLU A 250 19.13 13.72 -1.32
CA GLU A 250 19.17 15.12 -0.86
C GLU A 250 17.77 15.53 -0.38
N GLY A 251 17.63 16.66 0.32
CA GLY A 251 16.31 17.20 0.70
C GLY A 251 15.62 16.42 1.83
N LEU A 252 16.38 15.63 2.59
CA LEU A 252 15.89 14.81 3.71
C LEU A 252 16.34 15.37 5.07
N GLU A 253 17.00 16.53 5.09
CA GLU A 253 17.74 17.07 6.24
C GLU A 253 16.83 17.41 7.42
N ASP A 254 15.58 17.81 7.14
CA ASP A 254 14.57 18.17 8.15
C ASP A 254 13.71 16.98 8.61
N LEU A 255 13.84 15.81 7.99
CA LEU A 255 13.01 14.62 8.28
C LEU A 255 13.56 13.83 9.48
N HIS A 256 13.67 14.49 10.64
CA HIS A 256 14.28 13.92 11.85
C HIS A 256 13.54 12.71 12.45
N ASN A 257 12.27 12.51 12.08
CA ASN A 257 11.44 11.40 12.56
C ASN A 257 11.42 10.19 11.63
N LEU A 258 12.12 10.26 10.49
CA LEU A 258 12.13 9.20 9.49
C LEU A 258 12.72 7.90 10.06
N GLN A 259 11.95 6.82 9.91
CA GLN A 259 12.25 5.47 10.39
C GLN A 259 12.44 4.50 9.23
N GLU A 260 11.73 4.70 8.14
CA GLU A 260 11.77 3.82 6.97
C GLU A 260 11.94 4.65 5.69
N LEU A 261 12.99 4.33 4.93
CA LEU A 261 13.27 4.96 3.65
C LEU A 261 13.46 3.90 2.56
N TYR A 262 12.52 3.87 1.61
CA TYR A 262 12.57 2.97 0.45
C TYR A 262 12.86 3.76 -0.82
N VAL A 263 14.06 3.63 -1.35
CA VAL A 263 14.52 4.31 -2.57
C VAL A 263 15.08 3.31 -3.60
N SER A 264 14.65 2.05 -3.53
CA SER A 264 15.10 1.03 -4.47
C SER A 264 14.68 1.31 -5.92
N HIS A 265 15.38 0.71 -6.88
CA HIS A 265 15.09 0.89 -8.32
C HIS A 265 15.11 2.36 -8.74
N ASN A 266 16.17 3.08 -8.37
CA ASN A 266 16.44 4.46 -8.77
C ASN A 266 17.80 4.54 -9.49
N LEU A 267 18.36 5.74 -9.61
CA LEU A 267 19.63 6.03 -10.28
C LEU A 267 20.70 6.53 -9.29
N ILE A 268 20.53 6.27 -7.99
CA ILE A 268 21.39 6.81 -6.93
C ILE A 268 22.80 6.21 -7.04
N GLU A 269 23.83 7.05 -7.03
CA GLU A 269 25.23 6.63 -7.14
C GLU A 269 25.98 6.63 -5.80
N LYS A 270 25.45 7.35 -4.80
CA LYS A 270 26.09 7.54 -3.50
C LYS A 270 25.06 7.65 -2.39
N ILE A 271 25.40 7.08 -1.22
CA ILE A 271 24.65 7.30 0.01
C ILE A 271 25.14 8.60 0.66
N GLU A 272 24.26 9.59 0.75
CA GLU A 272 24.53 10.93 1.31
C GLU A 272 23.20 11.61 1.69
N GLY A 273 23.24 12.75 2.39
CA GLY A 273 22.03 13.50 2.73
C GLY A 273 21.17 12.83 3.82
N LEU A 274 21.76 11.91 4.60
CA LEU A 274 21.09 11.17 5.67
C LEU A 274 21.60 11.55 7.07
N GLU A 275 22.37 12.63 7.20
CA GLU A 275 23.10 13.02 8.41
C GLU A 275 22.16 13.18 9.63
N ASN A 276 20.94 13.65 9.38
CA ASN A 276 19.97 13.98 10.41
C ASN A 276 18.91 12.90 10.66
N ASN A 277 18.80 11.87 9.80
CA ASN A 277 17.76 10.83 9.88
C ASN A 277 18.18 9.69 10.83
N THR A 278 18.63 10.05 12.03
CA THR A 278 19.25 9.13 13.00
C THR A 278 18.31 8.05 13.54
N LYS A 279 16.99 8.20 13.35
CA LYS A 279 15.96 7.23 13.75
C LYS A 279 15.66 6.15 12.70
N LEU A 280 16.38 6.14 11.56
CA LEU A 280 16.21 5.12 10.52
C LEU A 280 16.44 3.72 11.09
N ARG A 281 15.44 2.86 10.88
CA ARG A 281 15.42 1.43 11.18
C ARG A 281 15.54 0.60 9.91
N THR A 282 14.90 1.04 8.83
CA THR A 282 14.97 0.39 7.52
C THR A 282 15.50 1.36 6.48
N LEU A 283 16.57 0.97 5.80
CA LEU A 283 17.12 1.68 4.65
C LEU A 283 17.22 0.74 3.45
N ASP A 284 16.34 0.94 2.48
CA ASP A 284 16.34 0.24 1.21
C ASP A 284 16.88 1.12 0.07
N VAL A 285 18.11 0.83 -0.34
CA VAL A 285 18.80 1.42 -1.48
C VAL A 285 19.05 0.39 -2.59
N ALA A 286 18.31 -0.72 -2.60
CA ALA A 286 18.51 -1.81 -3.55
C ALA A 286 18.32 -1.37 -5.01
N SER A 287 18.95 -2.06 -5.95
CA SER A 287 18.81 -1.80 -7.40
C SER A 287 19.07 -0.33 -7.77
N ASN A 288 20.18 0.22 -7.27
CA ASN A 288 20.70 1.54 -7.61
C ASN A 288 22.08 1.39 -8.30
N ARG A 289 22.87 2.47 -8.34
CA ARG A 289 24.22 2.51 -8.94
C ARG A 289 25.29 2.79 -7.89
N ILE A 290 25.04 2.42 -6.63
CA ILE A 290 25.94 2.74 -5.52
C ILE A 290 27.23 1.95 -5.67
N THR A 291 28.36 2.65 -5.63
CA THR A 291 29.71 2.08 -5.81
C THR A 291 30.50 1.96 -4.52
N LYS A 292 30.04 2.59 -3.43
CA LYS A 292 30.72 2.57 -2.14
C LYS A 292 29.72 2.64 -0.99
N LEU A 293 30.00 1.88 0.06
CA LEU A 293 29.25 1.94 1.31
C LEU A 293 29.88 2.97 2.24
N GLU A 294 29.21 4.09 2.45
CA GLU A 294 29.69 5.20 3.27
C GLU A 294 28.53 6.03 3.83
N ASN A 295 28.84 6.93 4.76
CA ASN A 295 27.92 7.92 5.32
C ASN A 295 26.67 7.33 6.00
N ILE A 296 26.82 6.18 6.67
CA ILE A 296 25.73 5.56 7.44
C ILE A 296 26.16 5.09 8.83
N SER A 297 27.39 5.40 9.26
CA SER A 297 27.90 5.01 10.58
C SER A 297 27.04 5.58 11.72
N HIS A 298 26.49 6.79 11.57
CA HIS A 298 25.63 7.44 12.57
C HIS A 298 24.21 6.85 12.68
N LEU A 299 23.77 6.01 11.72
CA LEU A 299 22.44 5.38 11.72
C LEU A 299 22.39 4.17 12.69
N THR A 300 22.44 4.45 13.98
CA THR A 300 22.63 3.45 15.05
C THR A 300 21.41 2.57 15.35
N PHE A 301 20.22 2.99 14.89
CA PHE A 301 18.97 2.25 15.04
C PHE A 301 18.62 1.34 13.85
N LEU A 302 19.50 1.23 12.85
CA LEU A 302 19.25 0.37 11.70
C LEU A 302 19.10 -1.10 12.12
N GLU A 303 18.00 -1.68 11.65
CA GLU A 303 17.60 -3.08 11.80
C GLU A 303 17.69 -3.83 10.48
N GLU A 304 17.36 -3.14 9.39
CA GLU A 304 17.38 -3.68 8.04
C GLU A 304 18.11 -2.76 7.06
N PHE A 305 19.06 -3.34 6.31
CA PHE A 305 19.79 -2.62 5.27
C PHE A 305 19.77 -3.41 3.95
N TRP A 306 19.07 -2.86 2.94
CA TRP A 306 18.95 -3.50 1.65
C TRP A 306 19.75 -2.71 0.61
N ALA A 307 20.80 -3.32 0.08
CA ALA A 307 21.67 -2.74 -0.94
C ALA A 307 22.01 -3.76 -2.04
N ASN A 308 21.19 -4.80 -2.21
CA ASN A 308 21.30 -5.76 -3.31
C ASN A 308 21.14 -5.06 -4.67
N GLY A 309 21.75 -5.61 -5.72
CA GLY A 309 21.64 -5.07 -7.07
C GLY A 309 22.32 -3.72 -7.30
N ASN A 310 23.34 -3.38 -6.50
CA ASN A 310 24.18 -2.19 -6.69
C ASN A 310 25.53 -2.55 -7.39
N LEU A 311 26.49 -1.62 -7.33
CA LEU A 311 27.83 -1.73 -7.92
C LEU A 311 28.93 -1.81 -6.83
N LEU A 312 28.62 -2.37 -5.66
CA LEU A 312 29.56 -2.47 -4.54
C LEU A 312 30.72 -3.46 -4.85
N PRO A 313 31.98 -3.00 -4.89
CA PRO A 313 33.13 -3.81 -5.27
C PRO A 313 33.64 -4.68 -4.10
N THR A 314 34.65 -5.50 -4.34
CA THR A 314 35.19 -6.44 -3.33
C THR A 314 35.70 -5.73 -2.07
N GLU A 315 36.19 -4.49 -2.19
CA GLU A 315 36.67 -3.67 -1.09
C GLU A 315 35.58 -3.32 -0.07
N THR A 316 34.30 -3.42 -0.45
CA THR A 316 33.15 -3.14 0.42
C THR A 316 33.11 -4.03 1.67
N PHE A 317 33.77 -5.19 1.70
CA PHE A 317 33.85 -5.97 2.95
C PHE A 317 34.48 -5.19 4.11
N ILE A 318 35.43 -4.30 3.84
CA ILE A 318 36.04 -3.43 4.86
C ILE A 318 35.06 -2.32 5.26
N ASP A 319 34.33 -1.76 4.29
CA ASP A 319 33.32 -0.74 4.55
C ASP A 319 32.15 -1.28 5.38
N LEU A 320 31.75 -2.54 5.21
CA LEU A 320 30.74 -3.18 6.06
C LEU A 320 31.15 -3.09 7.54
N GLU A 321 32.40 -3.46 7.86
CA GLU A 321 32.90 -3.37 9.23
C GLU A 321 32.93 -1.92 9.72
N ASN A 322 33.39 -0.98 8.89
CA ASN A 322 33.49 0.43 9.27
C ASN A 322 32.14 1.12 9.45
N GLN A 323 31.12 0.73 8.70
CA GLN A 323 29.84 1.43 8.62
C GLN A 323 28.73 0.74 9.41
N LEU A 324 28.78 -0.58 9.56
CA LEU A 324 27.64 -1.37 10.07
C LEU A 324 27.94 -2.23 11.31
N LYS A 325 29.21 -2.45 11.69
CA LYS A 325 29.56 -3.36 12.80
C LYS A 325 29.03 -2.91 14.16
N ASP A 326 28.88 -1.61 14.36
CA ASP A 326 28.42 -1.01 15.62
C ASP A 326 26.90 -1.00 15.79
N LYS A 327 26.14 -1.36 14.75
CA LYS A 327 24.66 -1.38 14.76
C LYS A 327 24.17 -2.65 15.41
N THR A 328 23.94 -2.59 16.72
CA THR A 328 23.54 -3.74 17.55
C THR A 328 22.15 -4.28 17.22
N HIS A 329 21.30 -3.46 16.60
CA HIS A 329 19.95 -3.84 16.20
C HIS A 329 19.89 -4.39 14.77
N LEU A 330 20.98 -4.33 14.00
CA LEU A 330 21.01 -4.76 12.61
C LEU A 330 20.84 -6.28 12.53
N GLU A 331 19.71 -6.73 12.01
CA GLU A 331 19.37 -8.15 11.91
C GLU A 331 19.54 -8.67 10.48
N THR A 332 19.25 -7.83 9.48
CA THR A 332 19.13 -8.28 8.09
C THR A 332 19.91 -7.37 7.15
N VAL A 333 20.72 -8.00 6.28
CA VAL A 333 21.36 -7.32 5.15
C VAL A 333 21.08 -8.04 3.84
N TYR A 334 20.72 -7.28 2.81
CA TYR A 334 20.66 -7.77 1.43
C TYR A 334 21.78 -7.11 0.62
N LEU A 335 22.72 -7.92 0.13
CA LEU A 335 23.91 -7.47 -0.61
C LEU A 335 24.11 -8.28 -1.90
N GLU A 336 23.21 -9.22 -2.22
CA GLU A 336 23.29 -10.01 -3.44
C GLU A 336 23.22 -9.18 -4.73
N GLY A 337 23.72 -9.73 -5.83
CA GLY A 337 23.75 -9.06 -7.13
C GLY A 337 24.88 -8.02 -7.28
N ASN A 338 25.59 -7.66 -6.21
CA ASN A 338 26.76 -6.78 -6.24
C ASN A 338 28.03 -7.49 -6.77
N PRO A 339 29.00 -6.76 -7.35
CA PRO A 339 30.32 -7.29 -7.69
C PRO A 339 31.00 -8.04 -6.55
N MET A 340 30.92 -7.52 -5.31
CA MET A 340 31.47 -8.21 -4.12
C MET A 340 30.98 -9.65 -3.95
N GLN A 341 29.73 -9.95 -4.35
CA GLN A 341 29.19 -11.31 -4.36
C GLN A 341 29.65 -12.10 -5.58
N LYS A 342 29.51 -11.49 -6.78
CA LYS A 342 29.81 -12.14 -8.07
C LYS A 342 31.27 -12.60 -8.15
N ASP A 343 32.19 -11.82 -7.60
CA ASP A 343 33.62 -12.08 -7.62
C ASP A 343 34.08 -13.00 -6.46
N ASN A 344 33.27 -13.16 -5.41
CA ASN A 344 33.62 -13.91 -4.20
C ASN A 344 32.59 -14.99 -3.84
N ARG A 345 31.92 -15.62 -4.81
CA ARG A 345 30.73 -16.49 -4.58
C ARG A 345 30.88 -17.49 -3.41
N SER A 346 32.03 -18.16 -3.31
CA SER A 346 32.28 -19.18 -2.27
C SER A 346 32.57 -18.62 -0.88
N THR A 347 33.06 -17.38 -0.78
CA THR A 347 33.49 -16.78 0.50
C THR A 347 32.61 -15.62 0.95
N TYR A 348 31.76 -15.09 0.06
CA TYR A 348 30.91 -13.92 0.25
C TYR A 348 30.14 -13.96 1.58
N ARG A 349 29.35 -15.01 1.83
CA ARG A 349 28.57 -15.13 3.07
C ARG A 349 29.45 -15.16 4.31
N ASN A 350 30.55 -15.91 4.27
CA ASN A 350 31.47 -16.02 5.41
C ASN A 350 32.16 -14.68 5.69
N LYS A 351 32.57 -13.93 4.65
CA LYS A 351 33.16 -12.59 4.81
C LYS A 351 32.16 -11.60 5.42
N ILE A 352 30.90 -11.59 4.97
CA ILE A 352 29.85 -10.76 5.59
C ILE A 352 29.67 -11.12 7.06
N ARG A 353 29.54 -12.42 7.38
CA ARG A 353 29.38 -12.90 8.76
C ARG A 353 30.56 -12.51 9.67
N LEU A 354 31.78 -12.49 9.14
CA LEU A 354 32.96 -12.06 9.90
C LEU A 354 32.98 -10.54 10.12
N ALA A 355 32.56 -9.75 9.13
CA ALA A 355 32.48 -8.30 9.24
C ALA A 355 31.33 -7.85 10.16
N LEU A 356 30.20 -8.56 10.10
CA LEU A 356 28.95 -8.26 10.79
C LEU A 356 28.50 -9.48 11.61
N PRO A 357 29.13 -9.77 12.75
CA PRO A 357 28.80 -10.96 13.55
C PRO A 357 27.41 -10.90 14.21
N GLN A 358 26.77 -9.71 14.26
CA GLN A 358 25.50 -9.50 14.93
C GLN A 358 24.26 -9.85 14.10
N ILE A 359 24.39 -9.92 12.76
CA ILE A 359 23.23 -10.11 11.86
C ILE A 359 22.71 -11.55 11.91
N LYS A 360 21.39 -11.70 11.73
CA LYS A 360 20.68 -12.99 11.72
C LYS A 360 20.40 -13.49 10.31
N GLN A 361 20.33 -12.58 9.33
CA GLN A 361 19.98 -12.91 7.95
C GLN A 361 20.91 -12.21 6.95
N ILE A 362 21.34 -12.98 5.95
CA ILE A 362 22.10 -12.48 4.79
C ILE A 362 21.33 -12.91 3.53
N ASP A 363 20.87 -11.93 2.77
CA ASP A 363 20.02 -12.11 1.59
C ASP A 363 18.78 -12.96 1.95
N ALA A 364 18.40 -13.93 1.13
CA ALA A 364 17.23 -14.78 1.35
C ALA A 364 17.41 -15.90 2.42
N THR A 365 18.53 -15.95 3.16
CA THR A 365 18.84 -17.09 4.05
C THR A 365 19.41 -16.67 5.40
N TYR A 366 18.90 -17.29 6.47
CA TYR A 366 19.39 -17.12 7.83
C TYR A 366 20.84 -17.57 7.98
N VAL A 367 21.56 -16.93 8.90
CA VAL A 367 22.90 -17.32 9.32
C VAL A 367 22.75 -18.50 10.28
N THR A 368 23.32 -19.66 9.94
CA THR A 368 23.37 -20.79 10.88
C THR A 368 24.35 -20.44 11.99
N MET A 369 23.91 -20.49 13.25
CA MET A 369 24.84 -20.44 14.39
C MET A 369 25.73 -21.70 14.31
N GLY A 370 27.02 -21.47 14.08
CA GLY A 370 28.04 -22.53 14.02
C GLY A 370 28.56 -22.91 15.39
#